data_AF-A0A0C9UQR8-F1
#
_entry.id   AF-A0A0C9UQR8-F1
#
_cell.length_a   1.000
_cell.length_b   1.000
_cell.length_c   1.000
_cell.angle_alpha   90.00
_cell.angle_beta   90.00
_cell.angle_gamma   90.00
#
_symmetry.space_group_name_H-M   'P 1'
#
loop_
_entity.id
_entity.type
_entity.pdbx_description
1 polymer ?
#
loop_
_entity_poly.entity_id
_entity_poly.type
_entity_poly.pdbx_seq_one_letter_code
_entity_poly.pdbx_strand_id
1 'polypeptide(L)' 'MLTNEQVINIYMVKTPSNVAAWDGSSDEWFKVHKVPTITNGSSSLSFPTQGINPVIIPLNLPDGQYLVCL' A
#
# COMPACT_ATOMS: atom_id res chain seq x y z
N MET A 1 -10.66 12.76 -16.96
CA MET A 1 -10.46 11.72 -15.93
C MET A 1 -10.06 12.43 -14.65
N LEU A 2 -10.80 12.24 -13.56
CA LEU A 2 -10.46 12.80 -12.25
C LEU A 2 -9.31 11.99 -11.65
N THR A 3 -8.10 12.55 -11.60
CA THR A 3 -6.97 11.95 -10.87
C THR A 3 -7.08 12.42 -9.42
N ASN A 4 -7.56 11.55 -8.53
CA ASN A 4 -7.75 11.89 -7.13
C ASN A 4 -6.41 12.01 -6.41
N GLU A 5 -6.17 13.21 -5.93
CA GLU A 5 -5.14 13.65 -4.99
C GLU A 5 -5.17 12.84 -3.69
N GLN A 6 -4.41 11.74 -3.61
CA GLN A 6 -4.51 10.79 -2.49
C GLN A 6 -3.17 10.38 -1.88
N VAL A 7 -3.19 10.24 -0.56
CA VAL A 7 -2.19 9.50 0.22
C VAL A 7 -2.44 8.02 0.01
N ILE A 8 -1.46 7.29 -0.53
CA ILE A 8 -1.53 5.83 -0.65
C ILE A 8 -0.93 5.18 0.60
N ASN A 9 -1.68 4.28 1.22
CA ASN A 9 -1.19 3.40 2.28
C ASN A 9 -1.31 1.95 1.81
N ILE A 10 -0.19 1.28 1.64
CA ILE A 10 -0.18 -0.12 1.23
C ILE A 10 0.01 -0.98 2.47
N TYR A 11 -0.85 -1.99 2.62
CA TYR A 11 -0.80 -2.97 3.69
C TYR A 11 -0.65 -4.37 3.11
N MET A 12 0.04 -5.24 3.87
CA MET A 12 0.18 -6.66 3.57
C MET A 12 -0.17 -7.48 4.79
N VAL A 13 -0.63 -8.71 4.57
CA VAL A 13 -0.84 -9.70 5.63
C VAL A 13 -0.47 -11.08 5.08
N LYS A 14 0.18 -11.89 5.90
CA LYS A 14 0.54 -13.27 5.54
C LYS A 14 -0.72 -14.13 5.61
N THR A 15 -1.00 -14.90 4.56
CA THR A 15 -2.17 -15.76 4.55
C THR A 15 -1.87 -17.05 5.33
N PRO A 16 -2.79 -17.53 6.18
CA PRO A 16 -2.62 -18.81 6.89
C PRO A 16 -2.81 -20.02 5.95
N SER A 17 -3.46 -19.81 4.80
CA SER A 17 -3.78 -20.82 3.80
C SER A 17 -3.65 -20.24 2.38
N ASN A 18 -4.16 -20.95 1.36
CA ASN A 18 -4.14 -20.47 -0.02
C ASN A 18 -4.85 -19.13 -0.16
N VAL A 19 -4.16 -18.13 -0.72
CA VAL A 19 -4.64 -16.75 -0.91
C VAL A 19 -5.95 -16.67 -1.70
N ALA A 20 -6.19 -17.59 -2.63
CA ALA A 20 -7.39 -17.60 -3.45
C ALA A 20 -8.66 -17.99 -2.67
N ALA A 21 -8.51 -18.64 -1.52
CA ALA A 21 -9.61 -19.12 -0.69
C ALA A 21 -9.78 -18.32 0.61
N TRP A 22 -8.97 -17.29 0.84
CA TRP A 22 -8.97 -16.52 2.07
C TRP A 22 -9.58 -15.13 1.85
N ASP A 23 -10.47 -14.72 2.76
CA ASP A 23 -11.28 -13.51 2.68
C ASP A 23 -10.57 -12.24 3.19
N GLY A 24 -9.38 -12.40 3.78
CA GLY A 24 -8.60 -11.30 4.35
C GLY A 24 -9.07 -10.83 5.73
N SER A 25 -9.96 -11.60 6.39
CA SER A 25 -10.35 -11.35 7.79
C SER A 25 -9.17 -11.66 8.72
N SER A 26 -8.38 -10.64 9.06
CA SER A 26 -7.30 -10.69 10.06
C SER A 26 -7.01 -9.29 10.58
N ASP A 27 -6.57 -9.21 11.84
CA ASP A 27 -6.09 -7.98 12.47
C ASP A 27 -4.57 -7.74 12.26
N GLU A 28 -3.87 -8.67 11.60
CA GLU A 28 -2.41 -8.67 11.47
C GLU A 28 -1.88 -7.99 10.20
N TRP A 29 -2.63 -7.03 9.66
CA TRP A 29 -2.18 -6.22 8.53
C TRP A 29 -1.05 -5.30 8.96
N PHE A 30 0.08 -5.38 8.26
CA PHE A 30 1.22 -4.49 8.47
C PHE A 30 1.38 -3.55 7.28
N LYS A 31 1.69 -2.28 7.58
CA LYS A 31 1.92 -1.25 6.56
C LYS A 31 3.28 -1.46 5.91
N VAL A 32 3.32 -1.54 4.58
CA VAL A 32 4.56 -1.73 3.80
C VAL A 32 5.00 -0.47 3.08
N HIS A 33 4.07 0.40 2.72
CA HIS A 33 4.40 1.64 2.04
C HIS A 33 3.43 2.77 2.40
N LYS A 34 3.96 3.97 2.52
CA LYS A 34 3.19 5.20 2.68
C LYS A 34 3.78 6.24 1.74
N VAL A 35 2.98 6.73 0.82
CA VAL A 35 3.37 7.88 -0.01
C VAL A 35 2.68 9.12 0.57
N PRO A 36 3.39 9.98 1.32
CA PRO A 36 2.81 11.19 1.88
C PRO A 36 2.59 12.24 0.79
N THR A 37 1.69 13.18 1.05
CA THR A 37 1.61 14.42 0.30
C THR A 37 2.82 15.30 0.62
N ILE A 38 3.41 15.91 -0.41
CA ILE A 38 4.49 16.88 -0.24
C ILE A 38 3.86 18.27 -0.30
N THR A 39 4.02 19.06 0.76
CA THR A 39 3.57 20.46 0.83
C THR A 39 4.76 21.38 0.74
N ASN A 40 4.73 22.35 -0.18
CA ASN A 40 5.76 23.39 -0.26
C ASN A 40 5.27 24.66 0.44
N GLY A 41 5.41 24.69 1.77
CA GLY A 41 5.25 25.92 2.56
C GLY A 41 3.94 26.69 2.34
N SER A 42 2.81 26.00 2.16
CA SER A 42 1.46 26.55 1.91
C SER A 42 1.13 26.97 0.48
N SER A 43 2.05 26.85 -0.48
CA SER A 43 1.87 27.39 -1.85
C SER A 43 1.56 26.33 -2.91
N SER A 44 1.82 25.04 -2.64
CA SER A 44 1.45 23.93 -3.53
C SER A 44 1.39 22.59 -2.79
N LEU A 45 0.52 21.70 -3.28
CA LEU A 45 0.45 20.29 -2.91
C LEU A 45 0.94 19.45 -4.10
N SER A 46 1.87 18.54 -3.83
CA SER A 46 2.32 17.56 -4.83
C SER A 46 2.01 16.15 -4.35
N PHE A 47 1.44 15.35 -5.25
CA PHE A 47 1.08 13.96 -5.04
C PHE A 47 2.03 13.09 -5.87
N PRO A 48 3.14 12.60 -5.30
CA PRO A 48 4.09 11.77 -6.05
C PRO A 48 3.50 10.43 -6.51
N THR A 49 2.29 10.09 -6.08
CA THR A 49 1.47 8.97 -6.56
C THR A 49 0.86 9.20 -7.95
N GLN A 50 0.92 10.43 -8.48
CA GLN A 50 0.38 10.78 -9.78
C GLN A 50 1.19 10.09 -10.89
N GLY A 51 0.62 9.02 -11.47
CA GLY A 51 1.22 8.29 -12.58
C GLY A 51 2.16 7.14 -12.20
N ILE A 52 2.27 6.79 -10.91
CA ILE A 52 3.19 5.74 -10.43
C ILE A 52 2.44 4.78 -9.48
N ASN A 53 2.52 3.48 -9.74
CA ASN A 53 2.13 2.40 -8.83
C ASN A 53 3.37 1.65 -8.32
N PRO A 54 4.17 2.20 -7.38
CA PRO A 54 5.28 1.44 -6.81
C PRO A 54 4.76 0.63 -5.62
N VAL A 55 4.19 -0.54 -5.86
CA VAL A 55 4.07 -1.54 -4.78
C VAL A 55 5.49 -2.06 -4.50
N ILE A 56 6.15 -1.49 -3.49
CA ILE A 56 7.46 -1.97 -3.04
C ILE A 56 7.22 -3.11 -2.05
N ILE A 57 7.65 -4.31 -2.39
CA ILE A 57 7.60 -5.48 -1.51
C ILE A 57 8.85 -5.44 -0.59
N PRO A 58 8.70 -5.51 0.74
CA PRO A 58 9.84 -5.58 1.65
C PRO A 58 10.70 -6.82 1.37
N LEU A 59 12.03 -6.63 1.30
CA LEU A 59 12.96 -7.70 0.94
C LEU A 59 13.01 -8.84 1.98
N ASN A 60 12.76 -8.53 3.25
CA ASN A 60 12.91 -9.47 4.36
C ASN A 60 11.57 -10.11 4.78
N LEU A 61 10.68 -10.37 3.83
CA LEU A 61 9.44 -11.09 4.12
C LEU A 61 9.72 -12.60 4.22
N PRO A 62 9.16 -13.28 5.23
CA PRO A 62 9.16 -14.74 5.27
C PRO A 62 8.45 -15.32 4.04
N ASP A 63 8.97 -16.40 3.48
CA ASP A 63 8.36 -17.06 2.32
C ASP A 63 6.90 -17.43 2.57
N GLY A 64 6.03 -17.19 1.59
CA GLY A 64 4.62 -17.57 1.62
C GLY A 64 3.72 -16.69 0.78
N GLN A 65 2.42 -16.86 0.95
CA GLN A 65 1.40 -16.11 0.23
C GLN A 65 0.91 -14.92 1.07
N TYR A 66 0.58 -13.82 0.40
CA TYR A 66 0.21 -12.55 1.02
C TYR A 66 -0.96 -11.91 0.27
N LEU A 67 -1.86 -11.26 1.01
CA LEU A 67 -2.80 -10.29 0.44
C LEU A 67 -2.19 -8.89 0.49
N VAL A 68 -2.55 -8.05 -0.49
CA VAL A 68 -2.14 -6.64 -0.59
C VAL A 68 -3.40 -5.78 -0.61
N CYS A 69 -3.47 -4.78 0.26
CA CYS A 69 -4.55 -3.80 0.34
C CYS A 69 -3.99 -2.39 0.14
N LEU A 70 -4.65 -1.58 -0.69
CA LEU A 70 -4.23 -0.24 -1.13
C LEU A 70 -5.14 0.85 -0.57
#